data_AF-A0A941R0Y0-F1
#
_entry.id   AF-A0A941R0Y0-F1
#
_cell.length_a   1.000
_cell.length_b   1.000
_cell.length_c   1.000
_cell.angle_alpha   90.00
_cell.angle_beta   90.00
_cell.angle_gamma   90.00
#
_symmetry.space_group_name_H-M   'P 1'
#
loop_
_entity.id
_entity.type
_entity.pdbx_description
1 polymer ?
#
loop_
_entity_poly.entity_id
_entity_poly.type
_entity_poly.pdbx_seq_one_letter_code
_entity_poly.pdbx_strand_id
1 'polypeptide(L)'
;MEKSNLIWLNGEFVNWEDANISVMSHTLHYGTGVFEGIRARDSKIGTTIFRLPDHVDRLFDSAEAYNLKIPFDKEVITNAIKDSVHLNNLSSAYIRPLVFFGEGEMGLLPKSVPVYVSVAAWNWGAYLGDDAGNQGVRVCISKWKRISPQSFKPTAKGVGGYMNSTLAKVDAVENGYDDAIMLGDNDVVAEGSGQNLFLIKNGKIYTPPIETGALGGITRKTVIEIANNLGLETEETNINADQLKDADELFFTGTATEVVGVVSVDGEDITDGKPGEITGNIRQKYLEIVNGENEDFLHYLTLVK
;
A
#
# COMPACT_ATOMS: atom_id res chain seq x y z
N MET A 1 -11.52 -8.40 -12.04
CA MET A 1 -10.25 -9.09 -11.75
C MET A 1 -10.20 -10.32 -12.64
N GLU A 2 -9.17 -10.44 -13.47
CA GLU A 2 -8.91 -11.68 -14.21
C GLU A 2 -8.20 -12.66 -13.25
N LYS A 3 -8.76 -13.86 -13.08
CA LYS A 3 -8.20 -14.86 -12.16
C LYS A 3 -6.95 -15.47 -12.80
N SER A 4 -5.92 -15.68 -11.99
CA SER A 4 -4.77 -16.52 -12.38
C SER A 4 -5.08 -18.01 -12.16
N ASN A 5 -4.19 -18.90 -12.60
CA ASN A 5 -4.42 -20.35 -12.54
C ASN A 5 -4.21 -20.91 -11.13
N LEU A 6 -3.17 -20.44 -10.44
CA LEU A 6 -2.68 -21.02 -9.19
C LEU A 6 -2.61 -19.97 -8.07
N ILE A 7 -2.88 -20.42 -6.85
CA ILE A 7 -2.63 -19.68 -5.61
C ILE A 7 -1.73 -20.54 -4.73
N TRP A 8 -0.70 -19.93 -4.13
CA TRP A 8 0.05 -20.59 -3.08
C TRP A 8 -0.75 -20.52 -1.78
N LEU A 9 -1.07 -21.66 -1.18
CA LEU A 9 -1.82 -21.76 0.07
C LEU A 9 -1.11 -22.75 1.00
N ASN A 10 -0.57 -22.23 2.10
CA ASN A 10 0.01 -22.99 3.19
C ASN A 10 1.07 -24.05 2.77
N GLY A 11 1.96 -23.67 1.85
CA GLY A 11 3.06 -24.53 1.40
C GLY A 11 2.89 -25.11 -0.01
N GLU A 12 1.68 -25.09 -0.56
CA GLU A 12 1.36 -25.76 -1.82
C GLU A 12 0.70 -24.83 -2.82
N PHE A 13 0.96 -25.03 -4.11
CA PHE A 13 0.20 -24.38 -5.18
C PHE A 13 -1.05 -25.20 -5.49
N VAL A 14 -2.22 -24.58 -5.31
CA VAL A 14 -3.52 -25.15 -5.66
C VAL A 14 -4.15 -24.36 -6.80
N ASN A 15 -5.11 -24.95 -7.52
CA ASN A 15 -5.88 -24.17 -8.49
C ASN A 15 -6.61 -23.03 -7.78
N TRP A 16 -6.79 -21.90 -8.48
CA TRP A 16 -7.44 -20.72 -7.93
C TRP A 16 -8.81 -21.02 -7.30
N GLU A 17 -9.62 -21.86 -7.95
CA GLU A 17 -10.96 -22.23 -7.44
C GLU A 17 -10.93 -23.19 -6.24
N ASP A 18 -9.80 -23.87 -6.03
CA ASP A 18 -9.61 -24.82 -4.93
C ASP A 18 -9.04 -24.16 -3.67
N ALA A 19 -8.57 -22.91 -3.77
CA ALA A 19 -8.03 -22.10 -2.67
C ALA A 19 -9.12 -21.59 -1.71
N ASN A 20 -9.80 -22.52 -1.05
CA ASN A 20 -10.93 -22.26 -0.17
C ASN A 20 -10.53 -22.26 1.31
N ILE A 21 -11.25 -21.47 2.11
CA ILE A 21 -11.17 -21.50 3.58
C ILE A 21 -12.57 -21.65 4.16
N SER A 22 -12.65 -22.16 5.39
CA SER A 22 -13.91 -22.24 6.12
C SER A 22 -14.47 -20.85 6.40
N VAL A 23 -15.78 -20.68 6.25
CA VAL A 23 -16.47 -19.45 6.69
C VAL A 23 -16.38 -19.21 8.20
N MET A 24 -15.99 -20.24 8.96
CA MET A 24 -15.71 -20.15 10.40
C MET A 24 -14.26 -19.75 10.71
N SER A 25 -13.49 -19.29 9.70
CA SER A 25 -12.13 -18.80 9.91
C SER A 25 -12.15 -17.54 10.79
N HIS A 26 -11.36 -17.53 11.86
CA HIS A 26 -11.37 -16.47 12.89
C HIS A 26 -11.16 -15.07 12.28
N THR A 27 -10.27 -14.94 11.29
CA THR A 27 -10.01 -13.66 10.61
C THR A 27 -11.23 -13.10 9.87
N LEU A 28 -12.14 -13.94 9.36
CA LEU A 28 -13.36 -13.46 8.69
C LEU A 28 -14.34 -12.79 9.67
N HIS A 29 -14.31 -13.17 10.95
CA HIS A 29 -15.22 -12.64 11.98
C HIS A 29 -14.60 -11.50 12.79
N TYR A 30 -13.28 -11.51 12.97
CA TYR A 30 -12.59 -10.59 13.88
C TYR A 30 -11.51 -9.73 13.22
N GLY A 31 -11.26 -9.87 11.91
CA GLY A 31 -10.26 -9.08 11.19
C GLY A 31 -8.81 -9.37 11.61
N THR A 32 -8.56 -10.48 12.31
CA THR A 32 -7.26 -10.88 12.86
C THR A 32 -6.32 -11.47 11.80
N GLY A 33 -5.90 -10.67 10.85
CA GLY A 33 -4.95 -11.06 9.81
C GLY A 33 -4.05 -9.88 9.42
N VAL A 34 -2.99 -10.16 8.67
CA VAL A 34 -2.11 -9.15 8.07
C VAL A 34 -1.85 -9.50 6.62
N PHE A 35 -1.53 -8.50 5.81
CA PHE A 35 -1.30 -8.74 4.39
C PHE A 35 -0.29 -7.76 3.81
N GLU A 36 0.15 -8.05 2.59
CA GLU A 36 0.98 -7.15 1.80
C GLU A 36 0.36 -6.82 0.45
N GLY A 37 0.81 -5.70 -0.11
CA GLY A 37 0.52 -5.32 -1.48
C GLY A 37 1.82 -5.12 -2.22
N ILE A 38 2.11 -6.00 -3.17
CA ILE A 38 3.40 -6.05 -3.88
C ILE A 38 3.12 -5.99 -5.39
N ARG A 39 4.06 -5.44 -6.17
CA ARG A 39 3.90 -5.26 -7.62
C ARG A 39 5.09 -5.89 -8.36
N ALA A 40 4.78 -6.74 -9.32
CA ALA A 40 5.72 -7.23 -10.33
C ALA A 40 5.54 -6.45 -11.64
N ARG A 41 6.63 -6.08 -12.31
CA ARG A 41 6.60 -5.36 -13.59
C ARG A 41 7.43 -6.08 -14.63
N ASP A 42 7.01 -5.94 -15.88
CA ASP A 42 7.92 -6.16 -16.99
C ASP A 42 8.89 -4.99 -17.01
N SER A 43 10.18 -5.27 -16.90
CA SER A 43 11.23 -4.27 -16.72
C SER A 43 12.38 -4.55 -17.70
N LYS A 44 13.31 -3.60 -17.86
CA LYS A 44 14.44 -3.76 -18.79
C LYS A 44 15.32 -4.98 -18.52
N ILE A 45 15.27 -5.52 -17.31
CA ILE A 45 16.06 -6.69 -16.88
C ILE A 45 15.22 -7.97 -16.75
N GLY A 46 13.96 -7.96 -17.23
CA GLY A 46 13.00 -9.06 -17.12
C GLY A 46 11.87 -8.74 -16.13
N THR A 47 11.04 -9.73 -15.80
CA THR A 47 9.98 -9.53 -14.80
C THR A 47 10.58 -9.38 -13.40
N THR A 48 10.36 -8.22 -12.77
CA THR A 48 10.94 -7.90 -11.47
C THR A 48 9.89 -7.51 -10.44
N ILE A 49 10.18 -7.80 -9.17
CA ILE A 49 9.39 -7.40 -8.01
C ILE A 49 10.13 -6.29 -7.28
N PHE A 50 9.47 -5.14 -7.15
CA PHE A 50 10.06 -3.98 -6.50
C PHE A 50 10.05 -4.12 -4.96
N ARG A 51 11.22 -3.93 -4.34
CA ARG A 51 11.43 -3.93 -2.88
C ARG A 51 10.86 -5.16 -2.17
N LEU A 52 11.00 -6.34 -2.79
CA LEU A 52 10.51 -7.60 -2.23
C LEU A 52 10.99 -7.85 -0.78
N PRO A 53 12.28 -7.65 -0.43
CA PRO A 53 12.73 -7.82 0.95
C PRO A 53 12.00 -6.90 1.95
N ASP A 54 11.83 -5.61 1.62
CA ASP A 54 11.12 -4.67 2.51
C ASP A 54 9.66 -5.09 2.73
N HIS A 55 8.98 -5.60 1.69
CA HIS A 55 7.61 -6.09 1.80
C HIS A 55 7.52 -7.35 2.67
N VAL A 56 8.43 -8.30 2.49
CA VAL A 56 8.48 -9.53 3.31
C VAL A 56 8.78 -9.18 4.76
N ASP A 57 9.74 -8.28 5.02
CA ASP A 57 10.04 -7.83 6.37
C ASP A 57 8.81 -7.21 7.04
N ARG A 58 8.11 -6.29 6.36
CA ARG A 58 6.91 -5.65 6.92
C ARG A 58 5.75 -6.63 7.13
N LEU A 59 5.62 -7.68 6.32
CA LEU A 59 4.63 -8.74 6.54
C LEU A 59 4.88 -9.45 7.88
N PHE A 60 6.14 -9.80 8.17
CA PHE A 60 6.54 -10.45 9.42
C PHE A 60 6.40 -9.49 10.62
N ASP A 61 6.83 -8.23 10.48
CA ASP A 61 6.69 -7.21 11.53
C ASP A 61 5.21 -6.98 11.87
N SER A 62 4.35 -6.93 10.85
CA SER A 62 2.90 -6.80 11.04
C SER A 62 2.31 -8.03 11.74
N ALA A 63 2.75 -9.23 11.36
CA ALA A 63 2.29 -10.46 11.96
C ALA A 63 2.68 -10.53 13.45
N GLU A 64 3.93 -10.19 13.77
CA GLU A 64 4.41 -10.07 15.15
C GLU A 64 3.61 -9.04 15.95
N ALA A 65 3.36 -7.87 15.37
CA ALA A 65 2.57 -6.81 16.01
C ALA A 65 1.16 -7.28 16.42
N TYR A 66 0.57 -8.22 15.70
CA TYR A 66 -0.76 -8.79 15.98
C TYR A 66 -0.74 -10.22 16.53
N ASN A 67 0.39 -10.70 17.04
CA ASN A 67 0.56 -12.05 17.60
C ASN A 67 0.19 -13.19 16.61
N LEU A 68 0.40 -12.98 15.31
CA LEU A 68 0.31 -14.01 14.27
C LEU A 68 1.70 -14.62 14.08
N LYS A 69 1.89 -15.85 14.52
CA LYS A 69 3.12 -16.60 14.25
C LYS A 69 3.05 -17.22 12.87
N ILE A 70 3.78 -16.65 11.91
CA ILE A 70 3.91 -17.21 10.56
C ILE A 70 4.60 -18.58 10.65
N PRO A 71 4.02 -19.67 10.11
CA PRO A 71 4.58 -21.02 10.20
C PRO A 71 5.67 -21.30 9.14
N PHE A 72 6.15 -20.27 8.45
CA PHE A 72 7.16 -20.32 7.41
C PHE A 72 8.21 -19.23 7.66
N ASP A 73 9.45 -19.47 7.24
CA ASP A 73 10.48 -18.44 7.27
C ASP A 73 10.33 -17.44 6.11
N LYS A 74 11.11 -16.35 6.17
CA LYS A 74 11.09 -15.30 5.15
C LYS A 74 11.50 -15.82 3.77
N GLU A 75 12.36 -16.83 3.69
CA GLU A 75 12.85 -17.39 2.42
C GLU A 75 11.73 -18.14 1.70
N VAL A 76 10.97 -18.98 2.41
CA VAL A 76 9.80 -19.69 1.88
C VAL A 76 8.75 -18.70 1.37
N ILE A 77 8.45 -17.65 2.13
CA ILE A 77 7.49 -16.62 1.70
C ILE A 77 8.00 -15.84 0.48
N THR A 78 9.29 -15.51 0.46
CA THR A 78 9.93 -14.84 -0.69
C THR A 78 9.81 -15.68 -1.96
N ASN A 79 10.09 -16.98 -1.87
CA ASN A 79 9.97 -17.89 -3.00
C ASN A 79 8.51 -18.09 -3.41
N ALA A 80 7.58 -18.28 -2.47
CA ALA A 80 6.15 -18.36 -2.78
C ALA A 80 5.64 -17.13 -3.56
N ILE A 81 6.13 -15.92 -3.21
CA ILE A 81 5.82 -14.68 -3.94
C ILE A 81 6.36 -14.70 -5.37
N LYS A 82 7.63 -15.08 -5.57
CA LYS A 82 8.22 -15.15 -6.91
C LYS A 82 7.55 -16.24 -7.76
N ASP A 83 7.36 -17.42 -7.19
CA ASP A 83 6.75 -18.57 -7.85
C ASP A 83 5.29 -18.28 -8.23
N SER A 84 4.56 -17.51 -7.42
CA SER A 84 3.19 -17.07 -7.76
C SER A 84 3.13 -16.23 -9.03
N VAL A 85 4.19 -15.48 -9.34
CA VAL A 85 4.31 -14.71 -10.60
C VAL A 85 4.76 -15.63 -11.73
N HIS A 86 5.81 -16.43 -11.49
CA HIS A 86 6.42 -17.31 -12.49
C HIS A 86 5.45 -18.40 -12.98
N LEU A 87 4.86 -19.19 -12.07
CA LEU A 87 4.01 -20.33 -12.42
C LEU A 87 2.68 -19.91 -13.06
N ASN A 88 2.24 -18.67 -12.80
CA ASN A 88 1.07 -18.09 -13.46
C ASN A 88 1.41 -17.37 -14.79
N ASN A 89 2.67 -17.41 -15.24
CA ASN A 89 3.15 -16.77 -16.47
C ASN A 89 2.84 -15.26 -16.54
N LEU A 90 2.98 -14.56 -15.42
CA LEU A 90 2.66 -13.14 -15.32
C LEU A 90 3.91 -12.30 -15.58
N SER A 91 3.87 -11.42 -16.58
CA SER A 91 4.92 -10.41 -16.80
C SER A 91 4.70 -9.15 -15.98
N SER A 92 3.45 -8.86 -15.62
CA SER A 92 3.04 -7.73 -14.78
C SER A 92 1.94 -8.21 -13.84
N ALA A 93 2.12 -8.03 -12.53
CA ALA A 93 1.19 -8.55 -11.55
C ALA A 93 1.09 -7.65 -10.32
N TYR A 94 -0.07 -7.70 -9.67
CA TYR A 94 -0.19 -7.38 -8.27
C TYR A 94 -0.22 -8.68 -7.47
N ILE A 95 0.45 -8.68 -6.33
CA ILE A 95 0.65 -9.85 -5.49
C ILE A 95 0.14 -9.52 -4.08
N ARG A 96 -0.62 -10.44 -3.50
CA ARG A 96 -1.27 -10.33 -2.20
C ARG A 96 -0.86 -11.51 -1.31
N PRO A 97 0.25 -11.40 -0.58
CA PRO A 97 0.48 -12.22 0.61
C PRO A 97 -0.57 -11.87 1.66
N LEU A 98 -1.15 -12.88 2.31
CA LEU A 98 -2.13 -12.75 3.38
C LEU A 98 -1.82 -13.82 4.43
N VAL A 99 -1.61 -13.39 5.67
CA VAL A 99 -1.41 -14.22 6.86
C VAL A 99 -2.63 -14.05 7.75
N PHE A 100 -3.27 -15.14 8.16
CA PHE A 100 -4.54 -15.07 8.84
C PHE A 100 -4.78 -16.28 9.75
N PHE A 101 -5.59 -16.10 10.79
CA PHE A 101 -6.08 -17.21 11.59
C PHE A 101 -7.17 -17.98 10.83
N GLY A 102 -7.00 -19.29 10.74
CA GLY A 102 -7.96 -20.22 10.14
C GLY A 102 -9.15 -20.52 11.05
N GLU A 103 -9.78 -21.67 10.85
CA GLU A 103 -10.89 -22.13 11.71
C GLU A 103 -10.40 -22.82 12.98
N GLY A 104 -11.20 -22.75 14.03
CA GLY A 104 -10.90 -23.34 15.32
C GLY A 104 -11.81 -22.79 16.41
N GLU A 105 -11.24 -22.49 17.58
CA GLU A 105 -11.97 -21.83 18.67
C GLU A 105 -12.44 -20.43 18.25
N MET A 106 -13.70 -20.11 18.54
CA MET A 106 -14.33 -18.82 18.16
C MET A 106 -14.23 -17.74 19.24
N GLY A 107 -13.60 -18.02 20.37
CA GLY A 107 -13.34 -16.98 21.37
C GLY A 107 -12.33 -15.95 20.86
N LEU A 108 -12.37 -14.73 21.41
CA LEU A 108 -11.42 -13.66 21.04
C LEU A 108 -9.94 -14.01 21.28
N LEU A 109 -9.65 -15.04 22.07
CA LEU A 109 -8.31 -15.56 22.30
C LEU A 109 -8.07 -16.77 21.37
N PRO A 110 -7.35 -16.61 20.25
CA PRO A 110 -7.13 -17.67 19.27
C PRO A 110 -5.99 -18.61 19.69
N LYS A 111 -6.07 -19.23 20.88
CA LYS A 111 -4.95 -19.98 21.48
C LYS A 111 -4.52 -21.19 20.65
N SER A 112 -5.48 -21.90 20.09
CA SER A 112 -5.24 -23.14 19.31
C SER A 112 -5.70 -23.03 17.86
N VAL A 113 -5.96 -21.80 17.38
CA VAL A 113 -6.36 -21.55 16.00
C VAL A 113 -5.11 -21.53 15.11
N PRO A 114 -5.04 -22.31 14.02
CA PRO A 114 -3.89 -22.33 13.14
C PRO A 114 -3.74 -20.99 12.40
N VAL A 115 -2.50 -20.62 12.11
CA VAL A 115 -2.18 -19.50 11.21
C VAL A 115 -1.94 -20.05 9.82
N TYR A 116 -2.70 -19.57 8.85
CA TYR A 116 -2.52 -19.86 7.43
C TYR A 116 -1.88 -18.70 6.71
N VAL A 117 -1.22 -19.03 5.60
CA VAL A 117 -0.60 -18.05 4.71
C VAL A 117 -1.00 -18.37 3.29
N SER A 118 -1.44 -17.36 2.55
CA SER A 118 -1.72 -17.47 1.12
C SER A 118 -0.96 -16.40 0.35
N VAL A 119 -0.54 -16.72 -0.87
CA VAL A 119 -0.01 -15.75 -1.83
C VAL A 119 -0.76 -15.91 -3.13
N ALA A 120 -1.53 -14.88 -3.50
CA ALA A 120 -2.17 -14.78 -4.80
C ALA A 120 -1.45 -13.73 -5.65
N ALA A 121 -1.31 -13.98 -6.94
CA ALA A 121 -0.83 -13.01 -7.92
C ALA A 121 -1.80 -12.98 -9.10
N TRP A 122 -2.08 -11.80 -9.64
CA TRP A 122 -2.94 -11.64 -10.81
C TRP A 122 -2.56 -10.40 -11.61
N ASN A 123 -3.01 -10.34 -12.86
CA ASN A 123 -2.81 -9.17 -13.70
C ASN A 123 -3.63 -7.98 -13.16
N TRP A 124 -2.96 -6.87 -12.88
CA TRP A 124 -3.61 -5.65 -12.40
C TRP A 124 -3.02 -4.44 -13.14
N GLY A 125 -3.87 -3.73 -13.89
CA GLY A 125 -3.55 -2.43 -14.49
C GLY A 125 -3.39 -1.31 -13.46
N ALA A 126 -3.35 -0.05 -13.89
CA ALA A 126 -3.24 1.10 -12.98
C ALA A 126 -4.43 1.15 -11.99
N TYR A 127 -4.15 1.28 -10.68
CA TYR A 127 -5.16 1.21 -9.60
C TYR A 127 -6.24 2.29 -9.69
N LEU A 128 -5.88 3.47 -10.18
CA LEU A 128 -6.79 4.61 -10.39
C LEU A 128 -7.13 4.82 -11.88
N GLY A 129 -6.75 3.88 -12.76
CA GLY A 129 -6.82 4.04 -14.22
C GLY A 129 -5.55 4.68 -14.80
N ASP A 130 -5.26 4.39 -16.07
CA ASP A 130 -4.04 4.83 -16.74
C ASP A 130 -3.94 6.36 -16.86
N ASP A 131 -5.10 7.05 -16.89
CA ASP A 131 -5.19 8.51 -16.98
C ASP A 131 -4.96 9.23 -15.64
N ALA A 132 -5.23 8.59 -14.51
CA ALA A 132 -5.15 9.23 -13.20
C ALA A 132 -3.73 9.67 -12.84
N GLY A 133 -2.71 8.96 -13.32
CA GLY A 133 -1.32 9.38 -13.17
C GLY A 133 -1.00 10.74 -13.80
N ASN A 134 -1.75 11.12 -14.84
CA ASN A 134 -1.56 12.37 -15.59
C ASN A 134 -2.60 13.45 -15.21
N GLN A 135 -3.80 13.06 -14.81
CA GLN A 135 -4.88 13.98 -14.45
C GLN A 135 -4.90 14.32 -12.95
N GLY A 136 -4.32 13.45 -12.13
CA GLY A 136 -4.43 13.53 -10.67
C GLY A 136 -5.81 13.12 -10.17
N VAL A 137 -6.02 13.28 -8.87
CA VAL A 137 -7.26 12.93 -8.17
C VAL A 137 -7.84 14.11 -7.40
N ARG A 138 -9.16 14.11 -7.27
CA ARG A 138 -9.93 15.05 -6.45
C ARG A 138 -10.33 14.34 -5.16
N VAL A 139 -9.98 14.92 -4.02
CA VAL A 139 -10.18 14.26 -2.73
C VAL A 139 -10.98 15.12 -1.78
N CYS A 140 -11.53 14.52 -0.73
CA CYS A 140 -12.11 15.25 0.39
C CYS A 140 -11.37 14.96 1.69
N ILE A 141 -11.51 15.84 2.67
CA ILE A 141 -11.16 15.53 4.05
C ILE A 141 -12.25 14.62 4.61
N SER A 142 -11.87 13.40 4.97
CA SER A 142 -12.76 12.37 5.48
C SER A 142 -13.38 12.79 6.82
N LYS A 143 -14.68 12.56 6.98
CA LYS A 143 -15.34 12.63 8.30
C LYS A 143 -14.88 11.50 9.23
N TRP A 144 -14.41 10.39 8.67
CA TRP A 144 -13.85 9.28 9.42
C TRP A 144 -12.39 9.57 9.79
N LYS A 145 -12.12 9.61 11.09
CA LYS A 145 -10.75 9.71 11.61
C LYS A 145 -9.96 8.44 11.37
N ARG A 146 -8.65 8.59 11.18
CA ARG A 146 -7.71 7.48 11.14
C ARG A 146 -7.63 6.82 12.51
N ILE A 147 -7.33 5.52 12.52
CA ILE A 147 -7.20 4.75 13.76
C ILE A 147 -6.08 5.34 14.61
N SER A 148 -6.41 5.74 15.85
CA SER A 148 -5.42 6.25 16.80
C SER A 148 -4.38 5.17 17.13
N PRO A 149 -3.06 5.50 17.11
CA PRO A 149 -2.00 4.63 17.62
C PRO A 149 -2.14 4.25 19.10
N GLN A 150 -2.96 4.97 19.88
CA GLN A 150 -3.27 4.62 21.26
C GLN A 150 -4.29 3.48 21.37
N SER A 151 -5.10 3.28 20.33
CA SER A 151 -6.19 2.30 20.30
C SER A 151 -5.83 1.03 19.53
N PHE A 152 -4.90 1.12 18.58
CA PHE A 152 -4.54 0.02 17.68
C PHE A 152 -3.09 0.17 17.19
N LYS A 153 -2.64 -0.69 16.26
CA LYS A 153 -1.30 -0.62 15.67
C LYS A 153 -1.37 -0.26 14.18
N PRO A 154 -1.73 0.98 13.81
CA PRO A 154 -1.95 1.37 12.41
C PRO A 154 -0.70 1.26 11.53
N THR A 155 0.50 1.22 12.14
CA THR A 155 1.77 0.99 11.45
C THR A 155 1.97 -0.47 11.01
N ALA A 156 1.18 -1.41 11.53
CA ALA A 156 1.10 -2.78 11.06
C ALA A 156 -0.04 -2.96 10.05
N LYS A 157 0.23 -3.62 8.93
CA LYS A 157 -0.70 -3.74 7.80
C LYS A 157 -1.75 -4.85 8.03
N GLY A 158 -2.64 -4.59 8.99
CA GLY A 158 -3.67 -5.54 9.43
C GLY A 158 -4.97 -5.48 8.63
N VAL A 159 -5.63 -6.63 8.49
CA VAL A 159 -6.92 -6.79 7.80
C VAL A 159 -8.01 -5.96 8.47
N GLY A 160 -8.18 -6.07 9.79
CA GLY A 160 -9.22 -5.34 10.53
C GLY A 160 -9.12 -3.81 10.41
N GLY A 161 -7.90 -3.28 10.25
CA GLY A 161 -7.67 -1.85 10.08
C GLY A 161 -8.28 -1.28 8.79
N TYR A 162 -8.46 -2.11 7.76
CA TYR A 162 -9.01 -1.69 6.47
C TYR A 162 -10.52 -1.42 6.51
N MET A 163 -11.24 -1.79 7.58
CA MET A 163 -12.63 -1.35 7.74
C MET A 163 -12.71 0.18 7.84
N ASN A 164 -11.79 0.81 8.57
CA ASN A 164 -11.69 2.26 8.70
C ASN A 164 -11.39 2.93 7.34
N SER A 165 -10.40 2.42 6.62
CA SER A 165 -10.05 2.85 5.25
C SER A 165 -11.22 2.71 4.28
N THR A 166 -11.94 1.58 4.34
CA THR A 166 -13.07 1.31 3.46
C THR A 166 -14.22 2.29 3.69
N LEU A 167 -14.55 2.58 4.95
CA LEU A 167 -15.58 3.57 5.29
C LEU A 167 -15.24 4.97 4.75
N ALA A 168 -13.98 5.39 4.88
CA ALA A 168 -13.51 6.67 4.32
C ALA A 168 -13.61 6.70 2.78
N LYS A 169 -13.16 5.63 2.12
CA LYS A 169 -13.19 5.52 0.66
C LYS A 169 -14.62 5.51 0.10
N VAL A 170 -15.51 4.73 0.70
CA VAL A 170 -16.92 4.63 0.28
C VAL A 170 -17.60 5.99 0.42
N ASP A 171 -17.44 6.65 1.56
CA ASP A 171 -18.02 7.98 1.79
C ASP A 171 -17.51 9.02 0.77
N ALA A 172 -16.21 9.05 0.50
CA ALA A 172 -15.63 9.97 -0.50
C ALA A 172 -16.22 9.74 -1.90
N VAL A 173 -16.26 8.49 -2.35
CA VAL A 173 -16.78 8.11 -3.68
C VAL A 173 -18.27 8.41 -3.81
N GLU A 174 -19.07 8.12 -2.78
CA GLU A 174 -20.51 8.45 -2.76
C GLU A 174 -20.78 9.96 -2.83
N ASN A 175 -19.83 10.78 -2.37
CA ASN A 175 -19.89 12.24 -2.44
C ASN A 175 -19.18 12.83 -3.68
N GLY A 176 -18.79 11.99 -4.65
CA GLY A 176 -18.23 12.44 -5.93
C GLY A 176 -16.74 12.75 -5.93
N TYR A 177 -16.00 12.32 -4.90
CA TYR A 177 -14.55 12.40 -4.84
C TYR A 177 -13.89 11.09 -5.25
N ASP A 178 -12.65 11.15 -5.72
CA ASP A 178 -11.88 9.97 -6.08
C ASP A 178 -11.37 9.22 -4.86
N ASP A 179 -10.96 9.92 -3.80
CA ASP A 179 -10.43 9.35 -2.54
C ASP A 179 -10.63 10.33 -1.36
N ALA A 180 -10.20 9.93 -0.16
CA ALA A 180 -10.30 10.71 1.05
C ALA A 180 -8.92 10.90 1.71
N ILE A 181 -8.67 12.07 2.29
CA ILE A 181 -7.59 12.32 3.25
C ILE A 181 -8.14 12.09 4.66
N MET A 182 -7.50 11.22 5.43
CA MET A 182 -7.89 10.88 6.79
C MET A 182 -7.03 11.64 7.80
N LEU A 183 -7.69 12.27 8.76
CA LEU A 183 -7.04 12.92 9.90
C LEU A 183 -6.97 11.95 11.09
N GLY A 184 -5.85 11.92 11.80
CA GLY A 184 -5.67 11.19 13.05
C GLY A 184 -6.08 12.00 14.27
N ASP A 185 -5.38 11.76 15.38
CA ASP A 185 -5.59 12.46 16.65
C ASP A 185 -5.27 13.96 16.51
N ASN A 186 -5.99 14.80 17.26
CA ASN A 186 -5.85 16.27 17.25
C ASN A 186 -5.98 16.91 15.85
N ASP A 187 -6.76 16.30 14.96
CA ASP A 187 -7.01 16.78 13.59
C ASP A 187 -5.74 16.92 12.73
N VAL A 188 -4.67 16.21 13.09
CA VAL A 188 -3.45 16.13 12.27
C VAL A 188 -3.68 15.16 11.12
N VAL A 189 -3.22 15.52 9.93
CA VAL A 189 -3.28 14.67 8.74
C VAL A 189 -2.45 13.40 8.96
N ALA A 190 -3.03 12.24 8.66
CA ALA A 190 -2.33 10.96 8.72
C ALA A 190 -1.96 10.47 7.31
N GLU A 191 -2.94 10.09 6.51
CA GLU A 191 -2.76 9.51 5.18
C GLU A 191 -4.05 9.58 4.37
N GLY A 192 -4.01 9.18 3.09
CA GLY A 192 -5.21 8.88 2.31
C GLY A 192 -5.92 7.59 2.80
N SER A 193 -7.01 7.18 2.17
CA SER A 193 -7.71 5.95 2.59
C SER A 193 -6.82 4.69 2.47
N GLY A 194 -5.85 4.65 1.56
CA GLY A 194 -4.92 3.53 1.39
C GLY A 194 -3.52 3.92 0.90
N GLN A 195 -3.14 5.19 1.01
CA GLN A 195 -1.92 5.77 0.43
C GLN A 195 -1.32 6.82 1.38
N ASN A 196 0.00 6.91 1.49
CA ASN A 196 0.62 8.01 2.22
C ASN A 196 0.49 9.33 1.46
N LEU A 197 0.46 10.45 2.17
CA LEU A 197 0.33 11.79 1.60
C LEU A 197 1.65 12.57 1.68
N PHE A 198 1.92 13.37 0.66
CA PHE A 198 2.97 14.37 0.62
C PHE A 198 2.38 15.73 0.22
N LEU A 199 2.97 16.78 0.80
CA LEU A 199 2.66 18.18 0.56
C LEU A 199 3.91 18.90 0.10
N ILE A 200 3.76 19.79 -0.87
CA ILE A 200 4.84 20.65 -1.36
C ILE A 200 4.46 22.10 -1.10
N LYS A 201 5.39 22.86 -0.50
CA LYS A 201 5.25 24.30 -0.29
C LYS A 201 6.59 24.98 -0.44
N ASN A 202 6.67 26.02 -1.26
CA ASN A 202 7.89 26.78 -1.56
C ASN A 202 9.08 25.89 -1.97
N GLY A 203 8.82 24.83 -2.75
CA GLY A 203 9.84 23.88 -3.21
C GLY A 203 10.34 22.87 -2.17
N LYS A 204 9.78 22.88 -0.95
CA LYS A 204 10.08 21.90 0.11
C LYS A 204 8.97 20.86 0.23
N ILE A 205 9.35 19.61 0.51
CA ILE A 205 8.44 18.48 0.66
C ILE A 205 8.19 18.21 2.15
N TYR A 206 6.92 17.98 2.48
CA TYR A 206 6.45 17.63 3.81
C TYR A 206 5.61 16.36 3.74
N THR A 207 5.74 15.48 4.73
CA THR A 207 4.86 14.31 4.87
C THR A 207 4.56 14.06 6.35
N PRO A 208 3.36 13.59 6.72
CA PRO A 208 3.06 13.26 8.10
C PRO A 208 4.02 12.19 8.66
N PRO A 209 4.49 12.31 9.90
CA PRO A 209 5.18 11.23 10.61
C PRO A 209 4.26 10.02 10.76
N ILE A 210 4.83 8.82 10.82
CA ILE A 210 4.05 7.58 10.98
C ILE A 210 3.31 7.51 12.33
N GLU A 211 3.78 8.28 13.31
CA GLU A 211 3.20 8.46 14.65
C GLU A 211 1.82 9.12 14.61
N THR A 212 1.43 9.73 13.48
CA THR A 212 0.07 10.25 13.26
C THR A 212 -0.98 9.14 13.03
N GLY A 213 -0.53 7.88 12.91
CA GLY A 213 -1.36 6.75 12.53
C GLY A 213 -1.26 6.39 11.04
N ALA A 214 -0.36 7.03 10.30
CA ALA A 214 -0.04 6.64 8.94
C ALA A 214 0.73 5.31 8.89
N LEU A 215 0.52 4.51 7.84
CA LEU A 215 1.33 3.33 7.59
C LEU A 215 2.75 3.72 7.18
N GLY A 216 3.77 2.98 7.64
CA GLY A 216 5.13 3.06 7.11
C GLY A 216 5.22 2.55 5.67
N GLY A 217 4.81 3.36 4.70
CA GLY A 217 4.75 2.98 3.29
C GLY A 217 6.13 2.72 2.68
N ILE A 218 6.26 1.61 1.96
CA ILE A 218 7.48 1.30 1.20
C ILE A 218 7.63 2.26 0.01
N THR A 219 6.53 2.62 -0.68
CA THR A 219 6.55 3.67 -1.70
C THR A 219 6.89 5.03 -1.12
N ARG A 220 6.37 5.38 0.07
CA ARG A 220 6.75 6.59 0.82
C ARG A 220 8.26 6.64 1.08
N LYS A 221 8.84 5.55 1.60
CA LYS A 221 10.28 5.41 1.84
C LYS A 221 11.08 5.64 0.55
N THR A 222 10.66 5.04 -0.56
CA THR A 222 11.28 5.25 -1.87
C THR A 222 11.15 6.70 -2.36
N VAL A 223 10.01 7.34 -2.18
CA VAL A 223 9.82 8.75 -2.60
C VAL A 223 10.70 9.70 -1.80
N ILE A 224 10.87 9.49 -0.49
CA ILE A 224 11.81 10.27 0.32
C ILE A 224 13.25 10.12 -0.21
N GLU A 225 13.64 8.89 -0.58
CA GLU A 225 14.95 8.61 -1.18
C GLU A 225 15.11 9.30 -2.56
N ILE A 226 14.08 9.26 -3.40
CA ILE A 226 14.05 9.99 -4.69
C ILE A 226 14.19 11.49 -4.47
N ALA A 227 13.43 12.06 -3.54
CA ALA A 227 13.45 13.50 -3.24
C ALA A 227 14.84 13.96 -2.79
N ASN A 228 15.49 13.21 -1.89
CA ASN A 228 16.85 13.48 -1.46
C ASN A 228 17.85 13.44 -2.63
N ASN A 229 17.73 12.47 -3.54
CA ASN A 229 18.59 12.38 -4.73
C ASN A 229 18.35 13.51 -5.74
N LEU A 230 17.15 14.10 -5.75
CA LEU A 230 16.83 15.29 -6.54
C LEU A 230 17.25 16.59 -5.84
N GLY A 231 17.82 16.52 -4.63
CA GLY A 231 18.20 17.69 -3.84
C GLY A 231 17.01 18.46 -3.25
N LEU A 232 15.85 17.81 -3.13
CA LEU A 232 14.64 18.40 -2.56
C LEU A 232 14.62 18.17 -1.04
N GLU A 233 14.57 19.27 -0.28
CA GLU A 233 14.45 19.19 1.17
C GLU A 233 13.14 18.49 1.54
N THR A 234 13.23 17.44 2.36
CA THR A 234 12.09 16.64 2.79
C THR A 234 12.02 16.59 4.30
N GLU A 235 10.87 16.91 4.87
CA GLU A 235 10.64 16.94 6.31
C GLU A 235 9.43 16.08 6.69
N GLU A 236 9.60 15.24 7.72
CA GLU A 236 8.50 14.56 8.38
C GLU A 236 7.93 15.49 9.46
N THR A 237 6.73 16.01 9.25
CA THR A 237 6.13 17.00 10.16
C THR A 237 4.61 16.91 10.22
N ASN A 238 4.03 17.38 11.31
CA ASN A 238 2.58 17.41 11.45
C ASN A 238 1.98 18.42 10.48
N ILE A 239 0.98 17.99 9.72
CA ILE A 239 0.25 18.80 8.74
C ILE A 239 -1.20 18.92 9.22
N ASN A 240 -1.78 20.11 9.15
CA ASN A 240 -3.20 20.34 9.40
C ASN A 240 -3.98 20.55 8.09
N ALA A 241 -5.31 20.57 8.19
CA ALA A 241 -6.20 20.71 7.03
C ALA A 241 -5.97 22.01 6.25
N ASP A 242 -5.73 23.13 6.92
CA ASP A 242 -5.52 24.44 6.27
C ASP A 242 -4.23 24.44 5.45
N GLN A 243 -3.18 23.78 5.94
CA GLN A 243 -1.93 23.61 5.20
C GLN A 243 -2.11 22.80 3.91
N LEU A 244 -3.02 21.82 3.89
CA LEU A 244 -3.34 21.08 2.66
C LEU A 244 -3.90 22.01 1.58
N LYS A 245 -4.79 22.93 1.98
CA LYS A 245 -5.44 23.87 1.07
C LYS A 245 -4.51 25.00 0.60
N ASP A 246 -3.49 25.33 1.41
CA ASP A 246 -2.42 26.27 1.04
C ASP A 246 -1.22 25.59 0.36
N ALA A 247 -1.28 24.28 0.05
CA ALA A 247 -0.16 23.60 -0.62
C ALA A 247 0.03 24.11 -2.06
N ASP A 248 1.27 24.11 -2.55
CA ASP A 248 1.56 24.36 -3.97
C ASP A 248 1.30 23.09 -4.80
N GLU A 249 1.61 21.91 -4.23
CA GLU A 249 1.26 20.61 -4.78
C GLU A 249 0.95 19.61 -3.66
N LEU A 250 0.07 18.65 -3.94
CA LEU A 250 -0.18 17.49 -3.09
C LEU A 250 -0.07 16.22 -3.92
N PHE A 251 0.37 15.12 -3.32
CA PHE A 251 0.35 13.82 -3.99
C PHE A 251 0.26 12.64 -3.02
N PHE A 252 -0.29 11.54 -3.50
CA PHE A 252 -0.35 10.27 -2.79
C PHE A 252 0.73 9.30 -3.25
N THR A 253 1.10 8.40 -2.34
CA THR A 253 2.02 7.29 -2.63
C THR A 253 1.53 5.95 -2.09
N GLY A 254 1.69 4.89 -2.88
CA GLY A 254 1.39 3.52 -2.44
C GLY A 254 1.74 2.48 -3.50
N THR A 255 1.77 1.19 -3.16
CA THR A 255 2.17 0.17 -4.14
C THR A 255 1.19 0.05 -5.31
N ALA A 256 -0.12 0.16 -5.04
CA ALA A 256 -1.15 0.11 -6.07
C ALA A 256 -1.27 1.45 -6.81
N THR A 257 -1.21 2.56 -6.07
CA THR A 257 -1.41 3.93 -6.56
C THR A 257 -0.17 4.53 -7.21
N GLU A 258 1.01 3.99 -6.92
CA GLU A 258 2.31 4.53 -7.30
C GLU A 258 2.53 5.94 -6.75
N VAL A 259 2.71 6.94 -7.61
CA VAL A 259 2.76 8.37 -7.29
C VAL A 259 1.67 9.05 -8.10
N VAL A 260 0.68 9.67 -7.44
CA VAL A 260 -0.45 10.34 -8.10
C VAL A 260 -0.67 11.72 -7.48
N GLY A 261 -0.76 12.75 -8.33
CA GLY A 261 -1.06 14.11 -7.87
C GLY A 261 -2.48 14.22 -7.31
N VAL A 262 -2.65 15.03 -6.27
CA VAL A 262 -3.94 15.45 -5.74
C VAL A 262 -4.16 16.88 -6.21
N VAL A 263 -5.16 17.09 -7.05
CA VAL A 263 -5.38 18.38 -7.75
C VAL A 263 -6.46 19.22 -7.10
N SER A 264 -7.29 18.62 -6.24
CA SER A 264 -8.35 19.32 -5.52
C SER A 264 -8.61 18.67 -4.16
N VAL A 265 -8.87 19.48 -3.13
CA VAL A 265 -9.27 19.07 -1.78
C VAL A 265 -10.58 19.78 -1.42
N ASP A 266 -11.62 19.01 -1.07
CA ASP A 266 -12.96 19.54 -0.71
C ASP A 266 -13.57 20.45 -1.79
N GLY A 267 -13.23 20.21 -3.06
CA GLY A 267 -13.70 21.00 -4.20
C GLY A 267 -12.93 22.29 -4.44
N GLU A 268 -11.96 22.62 -3.59
CA GLU A 268 -10.98 23.70 -3.83
C GLU A 268 -9.82 23.14 -4.65
N ASP A 269 -9.40 23.86 -5.68
CA ASP A 269 -8.28 23.44 -6.53
C ASP A 269 -6.96 23.77 -5.84
N ILE A 270 -6.04 22.80 -5.79
CA ILE A 270 -4.68 22.96 -5.25
C ILE A 270 -3.73 23.43 -6.36
N THR A 271 -3.94 22.90 -7.57
CA THR A 271 -3.17 23.23 -8.77
C THR A 271 -4.09 23.73 -9.88
N ASP A 272 -3.60 23.88 -11.10
CA ASP A 272 -4.39 24.23 -12.29
C ASP A 272 -5.23 23.06 -12.85
N GLY A 273 -5.57 22.09 -12.00
CA GLY A 273 -6.29 20.87 -12.36
C GLY A 273 -5.40 19.74 -12.88
N LYS A 274 -4.07 19.85 -12.73
CA LYS A 274 -3.09 18.81 -13.09
C LYS A 274 -2.04 18.63 -12.00
N PRO A 275 -1.38 17.45 -11.91
CA PRO A 275 -0.24 17.28 -11.02
C PRO A 275 0.84 18.32 -11.31
N GLY A 276 1.43 18.90 -10.27
CA GLY A 276 2.48 19.89 -10.41
C GLY A 276 3.83 19.30 -10.85
N GLU A 277 4.80 20.18 -11.09
CA GLU A 277 6.08 19.84 -11.68
C GLU A 277 6.92 18.94 -10.78
N ILE A 278 6.98 19.22 -9.47
CA ILE A 278 7.81 18.43 -8.55
C ILE A 278 7.21 17.03 -8.40
N THR A 279 5.89 16.92 -8.28
CA THR A 279 5.16 15.64 -8.29
C THR A 279 5.44 14.86 -9.58
N GLY A 280 5.40 15.53 -10.74
CA GLY A 280 5.71 14.94 -12.04
C GLY A 280 7.14 14.38 -12.11
N ASN A 281 8.12 15.13 -11.62
CA ASN A 281 9.53 14.73 -11.58
C ASN A 281 9.75 13.52 -10.66
N ILE A 282 9.14 13.51 -9.47
CA ILE A 282 9.18 12.37 -8.54
C ILE A 282 8.54 11.14 -9.18
N ARG A 283 7.36 11.29 -9.79
CA ARG A 283 6.66 10.20 -10.47
C ARG A 283 7.50 9.61 -11.60
N GLN A 284 8.10 10.46 -12.44
CA GLN A 284 8.95 10.03 -13.53
C GLN A 284 10.14 9.22 -13.01
N LYS A 285 10.83 9.69 -11.97
CA LYS A 285 11.93 8.95 -11.34
C LYS A 285 11.47 7.64 -10.71
N TYR A 286 10.31 7.61 -10.06
CA TYR A 286 9.74 6.39 -9.51
C TYR A 286 9.49 5.35 -10.63
N LEU A 287 8.91 5.77 -11.76
CA LEU A 287 8.66 4.90 -12.90
C LEU A 287 9.94 4.35 -13.53
N GLU A 288 10.97 5.18 -13.71
CA GLU A 288 12.29 4.74 -14.17
C GLU A 288 12.88 3.66 -13.26
N ILE A 289 12.73 3.82 -11.94
CA ILE A 289 13.20 2.83 -10.95
C ILE A 289 12.43 1.52 -11.07
N VAL A 290 11.10 1.55 -11.00
CA VAL A 290 10.29 0.31 -11.01
C VAL A 290 10.29 -0.42 -12.35
N ASN A 291 10.66 0.26 -13.44
CA ASN A 291 10.82 -0.32 -14.78
C ASN A 291 12.28 -0.73 -15.08
N GLY A 292 13.20 -0.60 -14.12
CA GLY A 292 14.60 -1.04 -14.27
C GLY A 292 15.43 -0.17 -15.21
N GLU A 293 15.06 1.10 -15.35
CA GLU A 293 15.73 2.08 -16.19
C GLU A 293 16.75 2.94 -15.43
N ASN A 294 16.69 2.90 -14.09
CA ASN A 294 17.62 3.58 -13.21
C ASN A 294 18.61 2.60 -12.57
N GLU A 295 19.89 2.70 -12.97
CA GLU A 295 20.96 1.79 -12.54
C GLU A 295 21.23 1.84 -11.03
N ASP A 296 21.10 3.02 -10.41
CA ASP A 296 21.38 3.23 -8.99
C ASP A 296 20.43 2.44 -8.09
N PHE A 297 19.23 2.12 -8.59
CA PHE A 297 18.16 1.46 -7.84
C PHE A 297 17.89 0.01 -8.25
N LEU A 298 18.69 -0.58 -9.14
CA LEU A 298 18.51 -1.97 -9.57
C LEU A 298 18.56 -2.96 -8.40
N HIS A 299 19.26 -2.62 -7.32
CA HIS A 299 19.34 -3.43 -6.11
C HIS A 299 17.98 -3.62 -5.40
N TYR A 300 16.98 -2.77 -5.67
CA TYR A 300 15.62 -2.96 -5.19
C TYR A 300 14.76 -3.85 -6.09
N LEU A 301 15.24 -4.25 -7.27
CA LEU A 301 14.50 -5.09 -8.21
C LEU A 301 14.90 -6.56 -8.05
N THR A 302 13.98 -7.35 -7.51
CA THR A 302 14.17 -8.80 -7.43
C THR A 302 13.65 -9.47 -8.69
N LEU A 303 14.53 -10.16 -9.43
CA LEU A 303 14.14 -10.88 -10.63
C LEU A 303 13.26 -12.09 -10.29
N VAL A 304 12.15 -12.23 -11.02
CA VAL A 304 11.34 -13.45 -11.06
C VAL A 304 12.04 -14.41 -12.02
N LYS A 305 12.56 -15.52 -11.47
CA LYS A 305 13.22 -16.59 -12.22
C LYS A 305 12.41 -17.85 -12.08
#